data_AF-A0A8H6HZX3-F1
#
_entry.id   AF-A0A8H6HZX3-F1
#
_cell.length_a   1.000
_cell.length_b   1.000
_cell.length_c   1.000
_cell.angle_alpha   90.00
_cell.angle_beta   90.00
_cell.angle_gamma   90.00
#
_symmetry.space_group_name_H-M   'P 1'
#
loop_
_entity.id
_entity.type
_entity.pdbx_description
1 polymer ?
#
loop_
_entity_poly.entity_id
_entity_poly.type
_entity_poly.pdbx_seq_one_letter_code
_entity_poly.pdbx_strand_id
1 'polypeptide(L)'
;MDEEDDDEDATDDLDRKGRRQRFQLKRVDLPKDIQGFKDALMLHVRIIWRLLTRKSIPIDPSPTVLEEFNKRFQSSTTVNVHRHSNILLIAIAKVRGAASTANSQLNSRIVRQARGMEEHIVQYIDSRIASYGLEEWAVDFNQSPYSAYNSAMRIIALDTFKQAVISHAYASLKPNLKYAEDTGMTTRLYDHIVHHYFFRRYTREKVNPGVVNATDNAGPTYQNRIRLAKARRKWLIDNRYPARYVSLIKPAATSDDERDPEGTMVGGRPVFYIKKRPERSEEVTRFLRILDKKRERSAKVDPSCRWKERARREPPGGSEETAFLSIPIEMPVDYFDPTFFNDLPPKLRAKAATYHVSLLPDVEESFTRCPEELYSDARFDAEFGVERMAQYDMIDDVDLMYPAEDEEGAYGEEEGAYEEEHAHEDGDGDVVVD
;
A
#
# COMPACT_ATOMS: atom_id res chain seq x y z
N MET A 1 33.11 43.83 -19.46
CA MET A 1 32.57 42.76 -20.31
C MET A 1 33.09 41.50 -19.68
N ASP A 2 32.14 40.74 -19.14
CA ASP A 2 32.17 39.34 -18.71
C ASP A 2 31.15 39.27 -17.55
N GLU A 3 29.89 39.45 -17.94
CA GLU A 3 28.74 38.81 -17.30
C GLU A 3 28.75 37.38 -17.84
N GLU A 4 28.71 36.35 -16.99
CA GLU A 4 28.01 35.08 -17.26
C GLU A 4 28.15 34.10 -16.06
N ASP A 5 27.01 33.49 -15.75
CA ASP A 5 26.78 32.17 -15.11
C ASP A 5 26.83 32.02 -13.58
N ASP A 6 25.77 32.50 -12.91
CA ASP A 6 25.30 32.07 -11.56
C ASP A 6 23.92 31.38 -11.69
N ASP A 7 23.81 30.29 -12.47
CA ASP A 7 22.52 29.61 -12.73
C ASP A 7 22.62 28.05 -12.72
N GLU A 8 23.57 27.46 -11.97
CA GLU A 8 23.70 25.98 -11.91
C GLU A 8 23.02 25.29 -10.71
N ASP A 9 22.55 26.00 -9.68
CA ASP A 9 22.12 25.34 -8.42
C ASP A 9 20.59 25.11 -8.29
N ALA A 10 19.79 25.53 -9.28
CA ALA A 10 18.33 25.39 -9.24
C ALA A 10 17.78 24.12 -9.92
N THR A 11 18.65 23.29 -10.52
CA THR A 11 18.22 22.14 -11.34
C THR A 11 18.26 20.80 -10.61
N ASP A 12 18.97 20.68 -9.49
CA ASP A 12 19.16 19.39 -8.79
C ASP A 12 18.02 19.04 -7.81
N ASP A 13 17.27 20.05 -7.33
CA ASP A 13 16.19 19.83 -6.34
C ASP A 13 14.85 19.42 -6.97
N LEU A 14 14.68 19.63 -8.29
CA LEU A 14 13.52 19.16 -9.06
C LEU A 14 13.62 17.68 -9.46
N ASP A 15 14.81 17.07 -9.40
CA ASP A 15 15.04 15.69 -9.86
C ASP A 15 14.80 14.63 -8.76
N ARG A 16 14.76 15.04 -7.48
CA ARG A 16 14.53 14.13 -6.33
C ARG A 16 13.09 13.59 -6.23
N LYS A 17 12.08 14.33 -6.70
CA LYS A 17 10.65 13.90 -6.64
C LYS A 17 10.21 13.01 -7.82
N GLY A 18 11.09 12.74 -8.79
CA GLY A 18 10.74 12.09 -10.06
C GLY A 18 11.40 10.73 -10.36
N ARG A 19 12.39 10.29 -9.58
CA ARG A 19 13.26 9.17 -9.98
C ARG A 19 12.52 7.83 -9.98
N ARG A 20 12.12 7.36 -11.18
CA ARG A 20 11.47 6.06 -11.37
C ARG A 20 12.38 4.95 -10.86
N GLN A 21 11.85 4.06 -10.02
CA GLN A 21 12.60 2.90 -9.57
C GLN A 21 12.78 1.91 -10.73
N ARG A 22 13.89 1.18 -10.73
CA ARG A 22 14.21 0.19 -11.76
C ARG A 22 13.08 -0.85 -11.87
N PHE A 23 12.63 -1.13 -13.10
CA PHE A 23 11.51 -2.02 -13.44
C PHE A 23 10.13 -1.62 -12.90
N GLN A 24 9.98 -0.43 -12.31
CA GLN A 24 8.68 0.06 -11.88
C GLN A 24 7.82 0.40 -13.11
N LEU A 25 6.62 -0.16 -13.17
CA LEU A 25 5.56 0.26 -14.10
C LEU A 25 4.50 1.02 -13.31
N LYS A 26 4.23 2.26 -13.70
CA LYS A 26 3.16 3.07 -13.13
C LYS A 26 1.86 2.83 -13.91
N ARG A 27 0.72 3.18 -13.32
CA ARG A 27 -0.61 3.08 -13.96
C ARG A 27 -0.67 3.78 -15.32
N VAL A 28 0.07 4.89 -15.48
CA VAL A 28 0.18 5.65 -16.73
C VAL A 28 0.92 4.90 -17.84
N ASP A 29 1.79 3.94 -17.50
CA ASP A 29 2.55 3.15 -18.47
C ASP A 29 1.75 1.93 -18.98
N LEU A 30 0.57 1.68 -18.38
CA LEU A 30 -0.24 0.49 -18.62
C LEU A 30 -1.53 0.84 -19.39
N PRO A 31 -1.86 0.08 -20.45
CA PRO A 31 -3.16 0.19 -21.11
C PRO A 31 -4.31 -0.06 -20.12
N LYS A 32 -5.44 0.64 -20.30
CA LYS A 32 -6.58 0.58 -19.37
C LYS A 32 -7.18 -0.82 -19.19
N ASP A 33 -7.03 -1.69 -20.19
CA ASP A 33 -7.62 -3.03 -20.23
C ASP A 33 -6.61 -4.18 -19.96
N ILE A 34 -5.40 -3.87 -19.49
CA ILE A 34 -4.38 -4.88 -19.19
C ILE A 34 -4.52 -5.53 -17.80
N GLN A 35 -5.37 -4.98 -16.93
CA GLN A 35 -5.41 -5.34 -15.51
C GLN A 35 -5.61 -6.84 -15.28
N GLY A 36 -6.59 -7.46 -15.93
CA GLY A 36 -6.82 -8.90 -15.81
C GLY A 36 -5.64 -9.76 -16.27
N PHE A 37 -4.85 -9.29 -17.24
CA PHE A 37 -3.64 -9.97 -17.72
C PHE A 37 -2.48 -9.82 -16.72
N LYS A 38 -2.30 -8.63 -16.13
CA LYS A 38 -1.34 -8.39 -15.03
C LYS A 38 -1.67 -9.29 -13.82
N ASP A 39 -2.93 -9.35 -13.42
CA ASP A 39 -3.38 -10.16 -12.28
C ASP A 39 -3.20 -11.66 -12.55
N ALA A 40 -3.43 -12.11 -13.79
CA ALA A 40 -3.19 -13.49 -14.19
C ALA A 40 -1.70 -13.86 -14.14
N LEU A 41 -0.81 -12.99 -14.64
CA LEU A 41 0.64 -13.22 -14.55
C LEU A 41 1.13 -13.23 -13.09
N MET A 42 0.62 -12.31 -12.27
CA MET A 42 0.92 -12.25 -10.84
C MET A 42 0.51 -13.55 -10.12
N LEU A 43 -0.69 -14.05 -10.41
CA LEU A 43 -1.17 -15.33 -9.88
C LEU A 43 -0.32 -16.49 -10.36
N HIS A 44 0.02 -16.53 -11.65
CA HIS A 44 0.87 -17.58 -12.23
C HIS A 44 2.24 -17.65 -11.53
N VAL A 45 2.91 -16.50 -11.39
CA VAL A 45 4.19 -16.41 -10.67
C VAL A 45 4.05 -16.93 -9.23
N ARG A 46 2.96 -16.58 -8.52
CA ARG A 46 2.73 -17.10 -7.16
C ARG A 46 2.51 -18.61 -7.13
N ILE A 47 1.82 -19.18 -8.12
CA ILE A 47 1.58 -20.63 -8.21
C ILE A 47 2.89 -21.39 -8.41
N ILE A 48 3.73 -20.95 -9.37
CA ILE A 48 4.99 -21.65 -9.68
C ILE A 48 6.05 -21.44 -8.60
N TRP A 49 6.07 -20.27 -7.95
CA TRP A 49 6.97 -19.94 -6.83
C TRP A 49 6.47 -20.49 -5.48
N ARG A 50 5.30 -21.14 -5.45
CA ARG A 50 4.68 -21.67 -4.24
C ARG A 50 4.47 -20.63 -3.13
N LEU A 51 4.18 -19.39 -3.52
CA LEU A 51 3.82 -18.30 -2.61
C LEU A 51 2.33 -18.41 -2.27
N LEU A 52 2.00 -19.41 -1.44
CA LEU A 52 0.63 -19.91 -1.24
C LEU A 52 -0.32 -18.94 -0.55
N THR A 53 0.19 -17.88 0.07
CA THR A 53 -0.62 -16.83 0.71
C THR A 53 -0.19 -15.45 0.24
N ARG A 54 -1.06 -14.45 0.40
CA ARG A 54 -0.72 -13.04 0.11
C ARG A 54 0.57 -12.60 0.81
N LYS A 55 0.75 -13.08 2.04
CA LYS A 55 1.84 -12.79 2.98
C LYS A 55 3.13 -13.55 2.69
N SER A 56 3.10 -14.56 1.81
CA SER A 56 4.28 -15.36 1.49
C SER A 56 5.37 -14.47 0.89
N ILE A 57 6.60 -14.63 1.37
CA ILE A 57 7.78 -13.91 0.90
C ILE A 57 8.65 -14.88 0.09
N PRO A 58 9.24 -14.43 -1.04
CA PRO A 58 10.22 -15.22 -1.77
C PRO A 58 11.37 -15.70 -0.91
N ILE A 59 11.89 -16.89 -1.22
CA ILE A 59 13.06 -17.50 -0.58
C ILE A 59 14.17 -17.62 -1.63
N ASP A 60 15.41 -17.50 -1.19
CA ASP A 60 16.58 -17.70 -2.05
C ASP A 60 16.66 -19.15 -2.54
N PRO A 61 17.10 -19.37 -3.80
CA PRO A 61 17.39 -20.70 -4.29
C PRO A 61 18.54 -21.36 -3.50
N SER A 62 18.48 -22.68 -3.35
CA SER A 62 19.54 -23.44 -2.69
C SER A 62 20.89 -23.27 -3.43
N PRO A 63 22.03 -23.12 -2.71
CA PRO A 63 23.35 -23.06 -3.33
C PRO A 63 23.66 -24.25 -4.24
N THR A 64 23.22 -25.46 -3.86
CA THR A 64 23.40 -26.68 -4.67
C THR A 64 22.69 -26.59 -6.02
N VAL A 65 21.47 -26.02 -6.04
CA VAL A 65 20.71 -25.82 -7.27
C VAL A 65 21.41 -24.81 -8.18
N LEU A 66 21.93 -23.72 -7.61
CA LEU A 66 22.70 -22.73 -8.37
C LEU A 66 23.98 -23.33 -8.97
N GLU A 67 24.73 -24.12 -8.20
CA GLU A 67 25.93 -24.79 -8.68
C GLU A 67 25.65 -25.78 -9.81
N GLU A 68 24.63 -26.62 -9.67
CA GLU A 68 24.23 -27.57 -10.71
C GLU A 68 23.74 -26.88 -11.98
N PHE A 69 22.97 -25.80 -11.83
CA PHE A 69 22.52 -24.99 -12.95
C PHE A 69 23.69 -24.35 -13.68
N ASN A 70 24.62 -23.71 -12.95
CA ASN A 70 25.77 -23.01 -13.54
C ASN A 70 26.75 -23.97 -14.22
N LYS A 71 26.86 -25.23 -13.77
CA LYS A 71 27.62 -26.29 -14.47
C LYS A 71 27.04 -26.60 -15.86
N ARG A 72 25.73 -26.45 -16.05
CA ARG A 72 25.02 -26.79 -17.29
C ARG A 72 24.85 -25.59 -18.22
N PHE A 73 24.57 -24.43 -17.66
CA PHE A 73 24.23 -23.21 -18.39
C PHE A 73 25.20 -22.09 -18.04
N GLN A 74 26.21 -21.91 -18.89
CA GLN A 74 27.27 -20.92 -18.65
C GLN A 74 26.87 -19.50 -19.07
N SER A 75 25.84 -19.35 -19.92
CA SER A 75 25.38 -18.05 -20.40
C SER A 75 23.89 -18.02 -20.72
N SER A 76 23.29 -16.82 -20.73
CA SER A 76 21.89 -16.62 -21.15
C SER A 76 21.64 -17.10 -22.60
N THR A 77 22.67 -17.16 -23.45
CA THR A 77 22.56 -17.74 -24.80
C THR A 77 22.32 -19.25 -24.73
N THR A 78 23.09 -19.97 -23.90
CA THR A 78 22.91 -21.43 -23.73
C THR A 78 21.53 -21.77 -23.16
N VAL A 79 21.02 -20.93 -22.25
CA VAL A 79 19.65 -21.04 -21.71
C VAL A 79 18.61 -20.85 -22.81
N ASN A 80 18.76 -19.82 -23.66
CA ASN A 80 17.83 -19.56 -24.77
C ASN A 80 17.81 -20.67 -25.82
N VAL A 81 18.97 -21.27 -26.13
CA VAL A 81 19.03 -22.44 -27.02
C VAL A 81 18.24 -23.61 -26.42
N HIS A 82 18.38 -23.84 -25.11
CA HIS A 82 17.66 -24.91 -24.41
C HIS A 82 16.15 -24.66 -24.25
N ARG A 83 15.67 -23.43 -24.45
CA ARG A 83 14.24 -23.09 -24.34
C ARG A 83 13.34 -24.02 -25.17
N HIS A 84 13.77 -24.40 -26.36
CA HIS A 84 13.01 -25.26 -27.28
C HIS A 84 13.28 -26.76 -27.08
N SER A 85 14.12 -27.11 -26.10
CA SER A 85 14.40 -28.50 -25.75
C SER A 85 13.23 -29.09 -24.95
N ASN A 86 12.90 -30.35 -25.27
CA ASN A 86 11.96 -31.17 -24.51
C ASN A 86 12.67 -32.18 -23.60
N ILE A 87 13.99 -32.06 -23.44
CA ILE A 87 14.77 -32.94 -22.57
C ILE A 87 14.49 -32.57 -21.11
N LEU A 88 14.02 -33.56 -20.34
CA LEU A 88 13.90 -33.46 -18.89
C LEU A 88 15.26 -33.73 -18.25
N LEU A 89 15.80 -32.74 -17.55
CA LEU A 89 17.09 -32.87 -16.88
C LEU A 89 16.97 -33.49 -15.48
N ILE A 90 15.77 -33.47 -14.91
CA ILE A 90 15.40 -34.23 -13.71
C ILE A 90 14.01 -34.84 -13.90
N ALA A 91 13.63 -35.80 -13.05
CA ALA A 91 12.29 -36.36 -13.05
C ALA A 91 11.25 -35.34 -12.54
N ILE A 92 10.09 -35.24 -13.21
CA ILE A 92 8.97 -34.36 -12.83
C ILE A 92 8.52 -34.61 -11.37
N ALA A 93 8.56 -35.87 -10.91
CA ALA A 93 8.21 -36.22 -9.53
C ALA A 93 9.10 -35.56 -8.46
N LYS A 94 10.28 -35.04 -8.82
CA LYS A 94 11.15 -34.27 -7.92
C LYS A 94 10.79 -32.77 -7.88
N VAL A 95 9.96 -32.30 -8.80
CA VAL A 95 9.58 -30.89 -8.90
C VAL A 95 8.53 -30.56 -7.86
N ARG A 96 8.85 -29.57 -7.03
CA ARG A 96 7.91 -28.91 -6.13
C ARG A 96 7.42 -27.63 -6.79
N GLY A 97 6.53 -27.79 -7.79
CA GLY A 97 5.98 -26.71 -8.61
C GLY A 97 4.46 -26.55 -8.48
N ALA A 98 3.76 -26.43 -9.61
CA ALA A 98 2.31 -26.19 -9.66
C ALA A 98 1.51 -27.36 -9.07
N ALA A 99 1.89 -28.62 -9.31
CA ALA A 99 1.20 -29.77 -8.71
C ALA A 99 1.29 -29.73 -7.18
N SER A 100 2.45 -29.34 -6.65
CA SER A 100 2.63 -29.16 -5.20
C SER A 100 1.76 -28.02 -4.64
N THR A 101 1.56 -26.94 -5.41
CA THR A 101 0.63 -25.86 -5.04
C THR A 101 -0.82 -26.37 -5.02
N ALA A 102 -1.26 -27.12 -6.04
CA ALA A 102 -2.62 -27.67 -6.13
C ALA A 102 -2.92 -28.67 -5.00
N ASN A 103 -1.94 -29.51 -4.64
CA ASN A 103 -2.07 -30.54 -3.60
C ASN A 103 -1.94 -30.00 -2.16
N SER A 104 -1.63 -28.72 -1.98
CA SER A 104 -1.59 -28.09 -0.66
C SER A 104 -2.95 -28.17 0.03
N GLN A 105 -2.98 -28.36 1.35
CA GLN A 105 -4.22 -28.37 2.14
C GLN A 105 -4.74 -26.97 2.49
N LEU A 106 -3.98 -25.92 2.17
CA LEU A 106 -4.40 -24.54 2.44
C LEU A 106 -5.64 -24.16 1.62
N ASN A 107 -6.49 -23.31 2.18
CA ASN A 107 -7.68 -22.78 1.50
C ASN A 107 -7.47 -21.32 1.05
N SER A 108 -6.35 -21.04 0.39
CA SER A 108 -6.10 -19.71 -0.18
C SER A 108 -6.67 -19.59 -1.59
N ARG A 109 -6.92 -18.35 -2.05
CA ARG A 109 -7.31 -18.09 -3.46
C ARG A 109 -6.30 -18.70 -4.44
N ILE A 110 -5.00 -18.61 -4.12
CA ILE A 110 -3.91 -19.11 -4.97
C ILE A 110 -4.00 -20.63 -5.13
N VAL A 111 -4.19 -21.35 -4.03
CA VAL A 111 -4.33 -22.82 -4.05
C VAL A 111 -5.62 -23.25 -4.73
N ARG A 112 -6.74 -22.56 -4.47
CA ARG A 112 -8.02 -22.84 -5.17
C ARG A 112 -7.90 -22.68 -6.68
N GLN A 113 -7.21 -21.63 -7.13
CA GLN A 113 -6.97 -21.43 -8.57
C GLN A 113 -6.06 -22.51 -9.13
N ALA A 114 -4.98 -22.88 -8.45
CA ALA A 114 -4.10 -23.97 -8.88
C ALA A 114 -4.84 -25.32 -9.00
N ARG A 115 -5.75 -25.65 -8.08
CA ARG A 115 -6.61 -26.85 -8.15
C ARG A 115 -7.60 -26.84 -9.32
N GLY A 116 -8.02 -25.65 -9.75
CA GLY A 116 -8.93 -25.48 -10.88
C GLY A 116 -8.25 -25.53 -12.24
N MET A 117 -6.90 -25.55 -12.29
CA MET A 117 -6.16 -25.66 -13.54
C MET A 117 -6.28 -27.07 -14.10
N GLU A 118 -6.39 -27.18 -15.42
CA GLU A 118 -6.39 -28.48 -16.07
C GLU A 118 -5.06 -29.21 -15.83
N GLU A 119 -5.15 -30.51 -15.58
CA GLU A 119 -4.02 -31.39 -15.25
C GLU A 119 -2.87 -31.25 -16.26
N HIS A 120 -3.19 -31.13 -17.56
CA HIS A 120 -2.19 -30.99 -18.61
C HIS A 120 -1.38 -29.67 -18.52
N ILE A 121 -1.98 -28.59 -18.00
CA ILE A 121 -1.28 -27.31 -17.78
C ILE A 121 -0.36 -27.41 -16.56
N VAL A 122 -0.83 -28.06 -15.49
CA VAL A 122 -0.02 -28.32 -14.29
C VAL A 122 1.20 -29.17 -14.65
N GLN A 123 0.99 -30.26 -15.39
CA GLN A 123 2.06 -31.12 -15.89
C GLN A 123 3.02 -30.37 -16.81
N TYR A 124 2.52 -29.48 -17.68
CA TYR A 124 3.37 -28.66 -18.53
C TYR A 124 4.27 -27.73 -17.71
N ILE A 125 3.72 -27.03 -16.71
CA ILE A 125 4.50 -26.18 -15.81
C ILE A 125 5.63 -26.97 -15.14
N ASP A 126 5.30 -28.09 -14.51
CA ASP A 126 6.29 -28.87 -13.77
C ASP A 126 7.32 -29.53 -14.71
N SER A 127 6.91 -29.90 -15.92
CA SER A 127 7.83 -30.38 -16.98
C SER A 127 8.81 -29.29 -17.41
N ARG A 128 8.36 -28.03 -17.51
CA ARG A 128 9.24 -26.89 -17.84
C ARG A 128 10.21 -26.56 -16.73
N ILE A 129 9.83 -26.72 -15.46
CA ILE A 129 10.78 -26.57 -14.34
C ILE A 129 11.81 -27.73 -14.38
N ALA A 130 11.34 -28.96 -14.58
CA ALA A 130 12.19 -30.15 -14.68
C ALA A 130 13.17 -30.10 -15.88
N SER A 131 12.77 -29.48 -17.00
CA SER A 131 13.64 -29.38 -18.19
C SER A 131 14.85 -28.48 -17.98
N TYR A 132 14.82 -27.56 -17.01
CA TYR A 132 16.00 -26.78 -16.59
C TYR A 132 16.76 -27.42 -15.43
N GLY A 133 16.33 -28.59 -14.97
CA GLY A 133 16.99 -29.34 -13.89
C GLY A 133 16.75 -28.76 -12.50
N LEU A 134 15.62 -28.07 -12.31
CA LEU A 134 15.29 -27.36 -11.08
C LEU A 134 14.27 -28.17 -10.28
N GLU A 135 14.47 -28.32 -8.98
CA GLU A 135 13.42 -28.88 -8.10
C GLU A 135 12.33 -27.85 -7.79
N GLU A 136 12.67 -26.57 -7.79
CA GLU A 136 11.77 -25.47 -7.46
C GLU A 136 12.03 -24.28 -8.36
N TRP A 137 10.97 -23.53 -8.67
CA TRP A 137 11.13 -22.24 -9.33
C TRP A 137 11.37 -21.16 -8.26
N ALA A 138 12.57 -20.60 -8.25
CA ALA A 138 12.95 -19.54 -7.32
C ALA A 138 13.99 -18.62 -7.96
N VAL A 139 13.72 -17.31 -7.99
CA VAL A 139 14.61 -16.29 -8.55
C VAL A 139 15.72 -15.97 -7.56
N ASP A 140 16.95 -15.78 -8.04
CA ASP A 140 18.06 -15.33 -7.22
C ASP A 140 18.13 -13.80 -7.24
N PHE A 141 17.68 -13.17 -6.16
CA PHE A 141 17.72 -11.71 -6.02
C PHE A 141 19.11 -11.14 -5.72
N ASN A 142 20.11 -11.98 -5.48
CA ASN A 142 21.50 -11.56 -5.29
C ASN A 142 22.25 -11.43 -6.63
N GLN A 143 21.64 -11.88 -7.73
CA GLN A 143 22.17 -11.74 -9.09
C GLN A 143 21.40 -10.71 -9.92
N SER A 144 22.01 -10.26 -11.02
CA SER A 144 21.33 -9.41 -12.00
C SER A 144 20.03 -10.08 -12.51
N PRO A 145 18.94 -9.31 -12.73
CA PRO A 145 17.70 -9.80 -13.34
C PRO A 145 17.87 -10.50 -14.69
N TYR A 146 18.98 -10.23 -15.39
CA TYR A 146 19.31 -10.85 -16.67
C TYR A 146 20.53 -11.78 -16.59
N SER A 147 20.92 -12.25 -15.39
CA SER A 147 21.86 -13.35 -15.26
C SER A 147 21.34 -14.61 -15.98
N ALA A 148 22.21 -15.58 -16.27
CA ALA A 148 21.80 -16.81 -16.95
C ALA A 148 20.69 -17.54 -16.18
N TYR A 149 20.84 -17.66 -14.85
CA TYR A 149 19.87 -18.28 -13.97
C TYR A 149 18.52 -17.52 -13.95
N ASN A 150 18.54 -16.21 -13.71
CA ASN A 150 17.31 -15.41 -13.68
C ASN A 150 16.63 -15.31 -15.06
N SER A 151 17.40 -15.36 -16.14
CA SER A 151 16.86 -15.48 -17.49
C SER A 151 16.13 -16.80 -17.71
N ALA A 152 16.62 -17.91 -17.16
CA ALA A 152 15.89 -19.19 -17.18
C ALA A 152 14.59 -19.11 -16.39
N MET A 153 14.61 -18.50 -15.19
CA MET A 153 13.40 -18.30 -14.39
C MET A 153 12.34 -17.52 -15.16
N ARG A 154 12.73 -16.43 -15.82
CA ARG A 154 11.83 -15.63 -16.67
C ARG A 154 11.28 -16.45 -17.84
N ILE A 155 12.13 -17.19 -18.55
CA ILE A 155 11.70 -18.02 -19.68
C ILE A 155 10.67 -19.06 -19.23
N ILE A 156 10.94 -19.78 -18.13
CA ILE A 156 10.00 -20.76 -17.57
C ILE A 156 8.67 -20.06 -17.28
N ALA A 157 8.68 -19.00 -16.48
CA ALA A 157 7.47 -18.31 -16.05
C ALA A 157 6.64 -17.76 -17.22
N LEU A 158 7.29 -17.16 -18.22
CA LEU A 158 6.59 -16.56 -19.36
C LEU A 158 6.07 -17.61 -20.34
N ASP A 159 6.82 -18.68 -20.63
CA ASP A 159 6.37 -19.75 -21.52
C ASP A 159 5.18 -20.50 -20.93
N THR A 160 5.27 -20.85 -19.64
CA THR A 160 4.18 -21.55 -18.95
C THR A 160 2.97 -20.67 -18.74
N PHE A 161 3.16 -19.37 -18.49
CA PHE A 161 2.06 -18.43 -18.38
C PHE A 161 1.32 -18.27 -19.71
N LYS A 162 2.04 -18.11 -20.82
CA LYS A 162 1.43 -17.99 -22.15
C LYS A 162 0.60 -19.22 -22.51
N GLN A 163 1.12 -20.42 -22.25
CA GLN A 163 0.35 -21.64 -22.47
C GLN A 163 -0.91 -21.69 -21.57
N ALA A 164 -0.77 -21.37 -20.29
CA ALA A 164 -1.89 -21.40 -19.34
C ALA A 164 -2.97 -20.35 -19.67
N VAL A 165 -2.60 -19.14 -20.11
CA VAL A 165 -3.56 -18.09 -20.43
C VAL A 165 -4.32 -18.38 -21.73
N ILE A 166 -3.65 -18.96 -22.74
CA ILE A 166 -4.27 -19.40 -24.00
C ILE A 166 -5.23 -20.57 -23.73
N SER A 167 -4.86 -21.49 -22.85
CA SER A 167 -5.74 -22.58 -22.40
C SER A 167 -6.80 -22.13 -21.38
N HIS A 168 -7.02 -20.82 -21.20
CA HIS A 168 -8.06 -20.25 -20.34
C HIS A 168 -7.98 -20.65 -18.85
N ALA A 169 -6.84 -21.12 -18.36
CA ALA A 169 -6.65 -21.49 -16.95
C ALA A 169 -6.88 -20.31 -15.97
N TYR A 170 -6.84 -19.07 -16.47
CA TYR A 170 -7.07 -17.84 -15.71
C TYR A 170 -8.34 -17.08 -16.10
N ALA A 171 -9.33 -17.75 -16.73
CA ALA A 171 -10.55 -17.11 -17.22
C ALA A 171 -11.30 -16.27 -16.16
N SER A 172 -11.25 -16.68 -14.88
CA SER A 172 -11.86 -15.95 -13.76
C SER A 172 -11.31 -14.53 -13.57
N LEU A 173 -10.09 -14.26 -14.04
CA LEU A 173 -9.42 -12.95 -13.98
C LEU A 173 -9.68 -12.09 -15.22
N LYS A 174 -10.41 -12.62 -16.22
CA LYS A 174 -10.73 -11.94 -17.48
C LYS A 174 -9.47 -11.33 -18.16
N PRO A 175 -8.39 -12.10 -18.36
CA PRO A 175 -7.19 -11.59 -19.01
C PRO A 175 -7.48 -11.19 -20.45
N ASN A 176 -6.99 -10.03 -20.88
CA ASN A 176 -7.07 -9.65 -22.29
C ASN A 176 -5.99 -10.40 -23.09
N LEU A 177 -6.43 -11.38 -23.88
CA LEU A 177 -5.56 -12.28 -24.62
C LEU A 177 -4.75 -11.61 -25.74
N LYS A 178 -5.10 -10.38 -26.15
CA LYS A 178 -4.30 -9.62 -27.15
C LYS A 178 -2.85 -9.41 -26.70
N TYR A 179 -2.59 -9.46 -25.38
CA TYR A 179 -1.26 -9.31 -24.80
C TYR A 179 -0.47 -10.61 -24.73
N ALA A 180 -1.08 -11.78 -24.99
CA ALA A 180 -0.38 -13.07 -24.91
C ALA A 180 0.78 -13.19 -25.92
N GLU A 181 0.62 -12.57 -27.10
CA GLU A 181 1.63 -12.53 -28.15
C GLU A 181 2.64 -11.36 -27.95
N ASP A 182 2.26 -10.32 -27.20
CA ASP A 182 3.12 -9.18 -26.88
C ASP A 182 4.18 -9.57 -25.83
N THR A 183 5.29 -10.12 -26.34
CA THR A 183 6.41 -10.55 -25.51
C THR A 183 7.11 -9.37 -24.82
N GLY A 184 7.10 -8.17 -25.41
CA GLY A 184 7.68 -6.97 -24.83
C GLY A 184 6.92 -6.53 -23.58
N MET A 185 5.60 -6.39 -23.70
CA MET A 185 4.74 -6.04 -22.57
C MET A 185 4.74 -7.11 -21.49
N THR A 186 4.65 -8.39 -21.88
CA THR A 186 4.69 -9.51 -20.92
C THR A 186 6.00 -9.54 -20.14
N THR A 187 7.14 -9.28 -20.81
CA THR A 187 8.46 -9.20 -20.15
C THR A 187 8.51 -8.04 -19.16
N ARG A 188 8.05 -6.84 -19.56
CA ARG A 188 8.00 -5.69 -18.65
C ARG A 188 7.11 -5.93 -17.43
N LEU A 189 5.96 -6.59 -17.61
CA LEU A 189 5.09 -6.97 -16.50
C LEU A 189 5.77 -7.97 -15.57
N TYR A 190 6.45 -8.98 -16.12
CA TYR A 190 7.24 -9.91 -15.31
C TYR A 190 8.32 -9.19 -14.51
N ASP A 191 9.11 -8.32 -15.15
CA ASP A 191 10.19 -7.60 -14.48
C ASP A 191 9.65 -6.70 -13.37
N HIS A 192 8.50 -6.04 -13.58
CA HIS A 192 7.80 -5.29 -12.53
C HIS A 192 7.31 -6.18 -11.38
N ILE A 193 6.70 -7.33 -11.68
CA ILE A 193 6.17 -8.23 -10.66
C ILE A 193 7.30 -8.86 -9.82
N VAL A 194 8.34 -9.37 -10.48
CA VAL A 194 9.40 -10.14 -9.83
C VAL A 194 10.52 -9.24 -9.31
N HIS A 195 11.09 -8.40 -10.18
CA HIS A 195 12.29 -7.64 -9.88
C HIS A 195 12.02 -6.25 -9.30
N HIS A 196 10.77 -5.81 -9.24
CA HIS A 196 10.35 -4.63 -8.47
C HIS A 196 9.49 -5.02 -7.26
N TYR A 197 8.29 -5.55 -7.47
CA TYR A 197 7.34 -5.83 -6.38
C TYR A 197 7.85 -6.90 -5.40
N PHE A 198 8.20 -8.09 -5.88
CA PHE A 198 8.69 -9.16 -5.00
C PHE A 198 10.09 -8.88 -4.44
N PHE A 199 10.97 -8.28 -5.23
CA PHE A 199 12.29 -7.85 -4.77
C PHE A 199 12.19 -6.90 -3.57
N ARG A 200 11.35 -5.85 -3.64
CA ARG A 200 11.14 -4.93 -2.50
C ARG A 200 10.62 -5.62 -1.25
N ARG A 201 9.71 -6.60 -1.41
CA ARG A 201 9.22 -7.40 -0.27
C ARG A 201 10.33 -8.25 0.32
N TYR A 202 11.11 -8.92 -0.53
CA TYR A 202 12.25 -9.74 -0.12
C TYR A 202 13.31 -8.91 0.63
N THR A 203 13.72 -7.75 0.10
CA THR A 203 14.75 -6.92 0.74
C THR A 203 14.28 -6.37 2.09
N ARG A 204 13.02 -5.92 2.19
CA ARG A 204 12.45 -5.46 3.46
C ARG A 204 12.42 -6.57 4.51
N GLU A 205 11.99 -7.76 4.12
CA GLU A 205 11.95 -8.92 5.02
C GLU A 205 13.36 -9.37 5.43
N LYS A 206 14.35 -9.30 4.52
CA LYS A 206 15.75 -9.65 4.79
C LYS A 206 16.39 -8.69 5.82
N VAL A 207 16.05 -7.41 5.78
CA VAL A 207 16.55 -6.39 6.71
C VAL A 207 15.83 -6.46 8.05
N ASN A 208 14.50 -6.59 8.04
CA ASN A 208 13.69 -6.65 9.25
C ASN A 208 12.65 -7.77 9.14
N PRO A 209 12.97 -8.99 9.62
CA PRO A 209 12.07 -10.13 9.54
C PRO A 209 10.70 -9.85 10.18
N GLY A 210 9.62 -10.17 9.47
CA GLY A 210 8.25 -9.93 9.88
C GLY A 210 7.68 -8.56 9.50
N VAL A 211 8.49 -7.61 9.03
CA VAL A 211 8.03 -6.24 8.70
C VAL A 211 6.99 -6.24 7.60
N VAL A 212 7.11 -7.11 6.60
CA VAL A 212 6.17 -7.16 5.49
C VAL A 212 4.81 -7.67 5.97
N ASN A 213 4.81 -8.68 6.85
CA ASN A 213 3.60 -9.21 7.46
C ASN A 213 2.92 -8.19 8.38
N ALA A 214 3.70 -7.49 9.20
CA ALA A 214 3.20 -6.41 10.05
C ALA A 214 2.57 -5.29 9.21
N THR A 215 3.23 -4.88 8.13
CA THR A 215 2.72 -3.87 7.19
C THR A 215 1.43 -4.34 6.51
N ASP A 216 1.39 -5.57 6.01
CA ASP A 216 0.20 -6.15 5.37
C ASP A 216 -0.98 -6.27 6.35
N ASN A 217 -0.71 -6.47 7.65
CA ASN A 217 -1.73 -6.49 8.71
C ASN A 217 -2.23 -5.08 9.08
N ALA A 218 -1.35 -4.08 9.09
CA ALA A 218 -1.70 -2.70 9.36
C ALA A 218 -2.44 -2.03 8.18
N GLY A 219 -2.21 -2.52 6.96
CA GLY A 219 -2.79 -2.01 5.72
C GLY A 219 -4.32 -1.86 5.75
N PRO A 220 -5.09 -2.92 6.05
CA PRO A 220 -6.54 -2.84 6.17
C PRO A 220 -7.01 -1.79 7.17
N THR A 221 -6.32 -1.69 8.31
CA THR A 221 -6.62 -0.67 9.32
C THR A 221 -6.39 0.73 8.76
N TYR A 222 -5.26 0.98 8.10
CA TYR A 222 -5.00 2.28 7.49
C TYR A 222 -5.97 2.62 6.34
N GLN A 223 -6.36 1.64 5.53
CA GLN A 223 -7.40 1.80 4.50
C GLN A 223 -8.76 2.19 5.10
N ASN A 224 -9.11 1.64 6.26
CA ASN A 224 -10.29 2.07 7.02
C ASN A 224 -10.19 3.56 7.40
N ARG A 225 -9.01 4.03 7.85
CA ARG A 225 -8.75 5.44 8.16
C ARG A 225 -8.88 6.34 6.93
N ILE A 226 -8.33 5.94 5.78
CA ILE A 226 -8.48 6.67 4.50
C ILE A 226 -9.95 6.81 4.14
N ARG A 227 -10.69 5.70 4.19
CA ARG A 227 -12.12 5.67 3.85
C ARG A 227 -12.94 6.57 4.79
N LEU A 228 -12.68 6.52 6.10
CA LEU A 228 -13.36 7.38 7.07
C LEU A 228 -13.03 8.87 6.84
N ALA A 229 -11.77 9.20 6.56
CA ALA A 229 -11.35 10.57 6.23
C ALA A 229 -12.07 11.09 4.98
N LYS A 230 -12.11 10.29 3.92
CA LYS A 230 -12.81 10.63 2.67
C LYS A 230 -14.30 10.85 2.90
N ALA A 231 -14.95 10.01 3.70
CA ALA A 231 -16.36 10.14 4.02
C ALA A 231 -16.66 11.40 4.85
N ARG A 232 -15.83 11.73 5.85
CA ARG A 232 -15.95 12.97 6.63
C ARG A 232 -15.75 14.21 5.77
N ARG A 233 -14.68 14.28 4.98
CA ARG A 233 -14.43 15.39 4.05
C ARG A 233 -15.57 15.59 3.07
N LYS A 234 -16.05 14.49 2.47
CA LYS A 234 -17.20 14.56 1.55
C LYS A 234 -18.42 15.15 2.24
N TRP A 235 -18.75 14.69 3.44
CA TRP A 235 -19.91 15.22 4.18
C TRP A 235 -19.74 16.71 4.51
N LEU A 236 -18.55 17.15 4.94
CA LEU A 236 -18.26 18.56 5.21
C LEU A 236 -18.43 19.44 3.96
N ILE A 237 -17.87 19.00 2.83
CA ILE A 237 -17.95 19.69 1.54
C ILE A 237 -19.39 19.77 1.03
N ASP A 238 -20.09 18.62 1.02
CA ASP A 238 -21.48 18.54 0.53
C ASP A 238 -22.42 19.44 1.36
N ASN A 239 -22.12 19.65 2.65
CA ASN A 239 -22.89 20.51 3.54
C ASN A 239 -22.36 21.96 3.64
N ARG A 240 -21.34 22.31 2.85
CA ARG A 240 -20.73 23.65 2.77
C ARG A 240 -20.19 24.17 4.11
N TYR A 241 -19.53 23.30 4.87
CA TYR A 241 -18.77 23.72 6.05
C TYR A 241 -17.44 24.37 5.67
N PRO A 242 -16.81 25.15 6.56
CA PRO A 242 -15.57 25.86 6.28
C PRO A 242 -14.41 24.97 5.82
N ALA A 243 -13.52 25.53 5.00
CA ALA A 243 -12.37 24.80 4.46
C ALA A 243 -11.40 24.37 5.56
N ARG A 244 -11.21 25.19 6.62
CA ARG A 244 -10.46 24.81 7.82
C ARG A 244 -10.90 23.47 8.44
N TYR A 245 -12.20 23.20 8.54
CA TYR A 245 -12.69 21.90 9.03
C TYR A 245 -12.34 20.75 8.08
N VAL A 246 -12.36 20.98 6.77
CA VAL A 246 -11.99 19.96 5.77
C VAL A 246 -10.49 19.64 5.86
N SER A 247 -9.66 20.67 6.05
CA SER A 247 -8.20 20.56 6.17
C SER A 247 -7.78 19.76 7.41
N LEU A 248 -8.52 19.89 8.51
CA LEU A 248 -8.33 19.14 9.76
C LEU A 248 -8.52 17.62 9.55
N ILE A 249 -9.29 17.19 8.56
CA ILE A 249 -9.57 15.77 8.34
C ILE A 249 -8.47 15.09 7.51
N LYS A 250 -7.42 14.59 8.18
CA LYS A 250 -6.41 13.70 7.59
C LYS A 250 -6.51 12.25 8.09
N PRO A 251 -6.23 11.22 7.26
CA PRO A 251 -6.26 9.81 7.68
C PRO A 251 -5.37 9.53 8.90
N ALA A 252 -4.16 10.09 8.90
CA ALA A 252 -3.19 9.95 9.98
C ALA A 252 -3.58 10.70 11.27
N ALA A 253 -4.48 11.69 11.21
CA ALA A 253 -4.74 12.60 12.32
C ALA A 253 -6.08 12.36 13.03
N THR A 254 -7.16 12.19 12.27
CA THR A 254 -8.53 12.28 12.81
C THR A 254 -9.35 11.04 12.61
N SER A 255 -8.91 10.10 11.77
CA SER A 255 -9.70 8.95 11.33
C SER A 255 -9.36 7.66 12.07
N ASP A 256 -9.61 7.62 13.37
CA ASP A 256 -9.45 6.41 14.17
C ASP A 256 -10.58 5.42 13.82
N ASP A 257 -10.24 4.34 13.12
CA ASP A 257 -11.18 3.33 12.59
C ASP A 257 -10.58 1.92 12.72
N GLU A 258 -10.08 1.59 13.92
CA GLU A 258 -9.50 0.28 14.23
C GLU A 258 -10.61 -0.74 14.48
N ARG A 259 -10.47 -1.97 14.00
CA ARG A 259 -11.51 -3.00 14.21
C ARG A 259 -11.44 -3.51 15.65
N ASP A 260 -12.60 -3.73 16.26
CA ASP A 260 -12.67 -4.43 17.55
C ASP A 260 -12.02 -5.83 17.43
N PRO A 261 -10.98 -6.15 18.23
CA PRO A 261 -10.32 -7.45 18.20
C PRO A 261 -11.25 -8.61 18.58
N GLU A 262 -12.29 -8.37 19.39
CA GLU A 262 -13.26 -9.40 19.78
C GLU A 262 -14.27 -9.70 18.66
N GLY A 263 -14.31 -8.86 17.62
CA GLY A 263 -15.21 -9.05 16.49
C GLY A 263 -16.68 -8.78 16.83
N THR A 264 -16.96 -7.93 17.82
CA THR A 264 -18.31 -7.60 18.25
C THR A 264 -19.15 -7.06 17.08
N MET A 265 -20.40 -7.48 17.04
CA MET A 265 -21.38 -7.05 16.05
C MET A 265 -22.51 -6.26 16.70
N VAL A 266 -22.88 -5.12 16.10
CA VAL A 266 -24.01 -4.30 16.52
C VAL A 266 -24.98 -4.15 15.36
N GLY A 267 -26.19 -4.70 15.49
CA GLY A 267 -27.17 -4.71 14.40
C GLY A 267 -26.64 -5.42 13.15
N GLY A 268 -25.89 -6.51 13.33
CA GLY A 268 -25.24 -7.27 12.25
C GLY A 268 -24.02 -6.59 11.62
N ARG A 269 -23.51 -5.50 12.21
CA ARG A 269 -22.35 -4.76 11.67
C ARG A 269 -21.14 -4.86 12.59
N PRO A 270 -19.92 -5.02 12.03
CA PRO A 270 -18.70 -5.01 12.83
C PRO A 270 -18.52 -3.67 13.55
N VAL A 271 -18.08 -3.75 14.81
CA VAL A 271 -17.72 -2.60 15.63
C VAL A 271 -16.29 -2.17 15.34
N PHE A 272 -16.08 -0.86 15.31
CA PHE A 272 -14.79 -0.22 15.19
C PHE A 272 -14.55 0.68 16.40
N TYR A 273 -13.32 0.67 16.90
CA TYR A 273 -12.89 1.48 18.03
C TYR A 273 -12.29 2.82 17.58
N ILE A 274 -12.72 3.87 18.27
CA ILE A 274 -12.13 5.20 18.23
C ILE A 274 -11.10 5.25 19.35
N LYS A 275 -9.86 4.82 19.03
CA LYS A 275 -8.75 4.81 19.97
C LYS A 275 -8.19 6.21 20.23
N LYS A 276 -7.51 6.37 21.37
CA LYS A 276 -6.91 7.65 21.76
C LYS A 276 -5.62 7.90 20.96
N ARG A 277 -5.43 9.15 20.56
CA ARG A 277 -4.19 9.68 20.01
C ARG A 277 -3.55 10.58 21.08
N PRO A 278 -2.34 10.28 21.58
CA PRO A 278 -1.75 11.02 22.69
C PRO A 278 -1.43 12.47 22.31
N GLU A 279 -1.11 12.74 21.05
CA GLU A 279 -0.75 14.09 20.58
C GLU A 279 -1.94 15.01 20.31
N ARG A 280 -3.16 14.46 20.26
CA ARG A 280 -4.35 15.17 19.81
C ARG A 280 -5.03 15.89 20.97
N SER A 281 -5.37 17.16 20.77
CA SER A 281 -6.10 17.97 21.74
C SER A 281 -7.47 17.37 22.09
N GLU A 282 -7.95 17.65 23.30
CA GLU A 282 -9.29 17.25 23.73
C GLU A 282 -10.36 17.91 22.86
N GLU A 283 -10.12 19.15 22.43
CA GLU A 283 -10.95 19.95 21.54
C GLU A 283 -11.19 19.24 20.21
N VAL A 284 -10.13 18.76 19.55
CA VAL A 284 -10.31 18.00 18.30
C VAL A 284 -11.05 16.70 18.56
N THR A 285 -10.76 16.03 19.69
CA THR A 285 -11.47 14.79 20.05
C THR A 285 -12.97 15.08 20.20
N ARG A 286 -13.36 16.15 20.90
CA ARG A 286 -14.76 16.61 21.03
C ARG A 286 -15.37 16.94 19.66
N PHE A 287 -14.68 17.75 18.85
CA PHE A 287 -15.11 18.14 17.50
C PHE A 287 -15.45 16.93 16.62
N LEU A 288 -14.58 15.92 16.59
CA LEU A 288 -14.78 14.70 15.80
C LEU A 288 -15.98 13.88 16.29
N ARG A 289 -16.25 13.86 17.60
CA ARG A 289 -17.45 13.22 18.16
C ARG A 289 -18.71 13.94 17.71
N ILE A 290 -18.72 15.26 17.69
CA ILE A 290 -19.86 16.05 17.21
C ILE A 290 -20.09 15.78 15.71
N LEU A 291 -19.02 15.82 14.90
CA LEU A 291 -19.07 15.51 13.48
C LEU A 291 -19.65 14.11 13.22
N ASP A 292 -19.16 13.10 13.94
CA ASP A 292 -19.63 11.73 13.76
C ASP A 292 -21.08 11.54 14.19
N LYS A 293 -21.53 12.20 15.28
CA LYS A 293 -22.95 12.22 15.68
C LYS A 293 -23.82 12.89 14.62
N LYS A 294 -23.38 14.00 14.02
CA LYS A 294 -24.10 14.69 12.93
C LYS A 294 -24.22 13.78 11.70
N ARG A 295 -23.12 13.14 11.30
CA ARG A 295 -23.09 12.17 10.18
C ARG A 295 -24.00 10.98 10.43
N GLU A 296 -23.97 10.41 11.63
CA GLU A 296 -24.85 9.29 11.99
C GLU A 296 -26.33 9.69 11.94
N ARG A 297 -26.67 10.89 12.44
CA ARG A 297 -28.03 11.44 12.32
C ARG A 297 -28.43 11.62 10.86
N SER A 298 -27.58 12.24 10.03
CA SER A 298 -27.83 12.40 8.60
C SER A 298 -28.08 11.06 7.90
N ALA A 299 -27.28 10.03 8.20
CA ALA A 299 -27.44 8.70 7.62
C ALA A 299 -28.77 8.05 8.00
N LYS A 300 -29.23 8.23 9.24
CA LYS A 300 -30.49 7.66 9.75
C LYS A 300 -31.73 8.27 9.11
N VAL A 301 -31.67 9.57 8.79
CA VAL A 301 -32.81 10.31 8.20
C VAL A 301 -32.76 10.39 6.69
N ASP A 302 -31.69 9.89 6.05
CA ASP A 302 -31.54 9.93 4.60
C ASP A 302 -32.62 9.04 3.93
N PRO A 303 -33.52 9.63 3.13
CA PRO A 303 -34.63 8.90 2.51
C PRO A 303 -34.16 7.85 1.50
N SER A 304 -32.93 7.96 0.98
CA SER A 304 -32.37 6.98 0.07
C SER A 304 -32.05 5.66 0.75
N CYS A 305 -31.82 5.66 2.08
CA CYS A 305 -31.31 4.51 2.85
C CYS A 305 -30.05 3.85 2.25
N ARG A 306 -29.38 4.53 1.30
CA ARG A 306 -28.31 3.93 0.47
C ARG A 306 -27.00 3.78 1.23
N TRP A 307 -26.79 4.60 2.25
CA TRP A 307 -25.55 4.58 3.02
C TRP A 307 -25.82 4.47 4.50
N LYS A 308 -24.98 3.69 5.17
CA LYS A 308 -25.08 3.35 6.59
C LYS A 308 -23.72 3.61 7.21
N GLU A 309 -23.68 4.40 8.27
CA GLU A 309 -22.45 4.56 9.05
C GLU A 309 -22.04 3.24 9.71
N ARG A 310 -20.72 3.04 9.80
CA ARG A 310 -20.15 1.94 10.58
C ARG A 310 -20.41 2.18 12.07
N ALA A 311 -20.62 1.10 12.82
CA ALA A 311 -20.77 1.17 14.27
C ALA A 311 -19.40 1.50 14.89
N ARG A 312 -19.22 2.73 15.34
CA ARG A 312 -17.99 3.20 15.98
C ARG A 312 -18.22 3.45 17.47
N ARG A 313 -17.35 2.94 18.33
CA ARG A 313 -17.45 3.02 19.81
C ARG A 313 -16.09 3.31 20.44
N GLU A 314 -16.10 3.71 21.70
CA GLU A 314 -14.88 3.72 22.50
C GLU A 314 -14.52 2.29 22.93
N PRO A 315 -13.22 1.96 23.03
CA PRO A 315 -12.78 0.71 23.62
C PRO A 315 -13.33 0.53 25.04
N PRO A 316 -13.64 -0.70 25.47
CA PRO A 316 -13.96 -0.97 26.86
C PRO A 316 -12.78 -0.54 27.76
N GLY A 317 -13.02 0.37 28.70
CA GLY A 317 -11.97 0.97 29.54
C GLY A 317 -11.44 2.34 29.06
N GLY A 318 -11.92 2.85 27.92
CA GLY A 318 -11.83 4.26 27.53
C GLY A 318 -10.47 4.80 27.09
N SER A 319 -9.36 4.06 27.28
CA SER A 319 -8.01 4.62 27.13
C SER A 319 -7.04 3.77 26.29
N GLU A 320 -7.53 2.92 25.38
CA GLU A 320 -6.61 2.25 24.46
C GLU A 320 -6.01 3.26 23.46
N GLU A 321 -4.68 3.35 23.46
CA GLU A 321 -3.93 4.14 22.50
C GLU A 321 -3.87 3.45 21.13
N THR A 322 -3.81 4.26 20.08
CA THR A 322 -3.65 3.78 18.72
C THR A 322 -2.30 3.11 18.51
N ALA A 323 -2.25 2.08 17.67
CA ALA A 323 -1.00 1.47 17.23
C ALA A 323 -0.19 2.39 16.27
N PHE A 324 -0.79 3.49 15.80
CA PHE A 324 -0.16 4.45 14.89
C PHE A 324 0.48 5.60 15.66
N LEU A 325 1.75 5.44 16.04
CA LEU A 325 2.47 6.42 16.87
C LEU A 325 2.99 7.64 16.09
N SER A 326 3.05 7.58 14.76
CA SER A 326 3.52 8.71 13.94
C SER A 326 2.59 9.92 14.07
N ILE A 327 3.16 11.09 14.38
CA ILE A 327 2.41 12.35 14.39
C ILE A 327 2.04 12.77 12.95
N PRO A 328 0.86 13.36 12.74
CA PRO A 328 0.52 13.94 11.45
C PRO A 328 1.35 15.20 11.17
N ILE A 329 1.60 15.45 9.89
CA ILE A 329 2.31 16.65 9.41
C ILE A 329 1.35 17.71 8.87
N GLU A 330 1.78 18.97 8.86
CA GLU A 330 1.03 20.12 8.35
C GLU A 330 -0.42 20.21 8.91
N MET A 331 -0.60 19.97 10.19
CA MET A 331 -1.89 20.11 10.86
C MET A 331 -2.08 21.55 11.38
N PRO A 332 -3.32 22.07 11.44
CA PRO A 332 -3.61 23.27 12.21
C PRO A 332 -3.06 23.14 13.64
N VAL A 333 -2.49 24.20 14.20
CA VAL A 333 -1.77 24.11 15.49
C VAL A 333 -2.67 23.63 16.63
N ASP A 334 -3.95 24.01 16.60
CA ASP A 334 -4.98 23.62 17.57
C ASP A 334 -5.43 22.16 17.47
N TYR A 335 -4.86 21.41 16.53
CA TYR A 335 -4.91 19.95 16.53
C TYR A 335 -4.18 19.33 17.70
N PHE A 336 -3.02 19.88 18.06
CA PHE A 336 -2.14 19.27 19.04
C PHE A 336 -2.53 19.68 20.46
N ASP A 337 -2.31 18.78 21.42
CA ASP A 337 -2.29 19.19 22.83
C ASP A 337 -1.09 20.14 23.05
N PRO A 338 -1.27 21.33 23.66
CA PRO A 338 -0.18 22.29 23.84
C PRO A 338 1.00 21.73 24.62
N THR A 339 0.74 20.92 25.66
CA THR A 339 1.80 20.31 26.47
C THR A 339 2.59 19.32 25.63
N PHE A 340 1.89 18.43 24.91
CA PHE A 340 2.52 17.49 24.01
C PHE A 340 3.34 18.19 22.92
N PHE A 341 2.79 19.24 22.29
CA PHE A 341 3.43 19.93 21.19
C PHE A 341 4.72 20.64 21.62
N ASN A 342 4.68 21.34 22.76
CA ASN A 342 5.83 22.10 23.24
C ASN A 342 6.97 21.18 23.71
N ASP A 343 6.66 19.94 24.12
CA ASP A 343 7.65 18.90 24.43
C ASP A 343 8.34 18.32 23.17
N LEU A 344 7.84 18.60 21.96
CA LEU A 344 8.46 18.12 20.72
C LEU A 344 9.76 18.86 20.40
N PRO A 345 10.75 18.15 19.80
CA PRO A 345 11.94 18.77 19.24
C PRO A 345 11.59 19.86 18.21
N PRO A 346 12.38 20.95 18.14
CA PRO A 346 12.11 22.08 17.26
C PRO A 346 11.79 21.73 15.80
N LYS A 347 12.63 20.87 15.19
CA LYS A 347 12.46 20.39 13.82
C LYS A 347 11.14 19.64 13.59
N LEU A 348 10.64 18.92 14.60
CA LEU A 348 9.37 18.22 14.51
C LEU A 348 8.19 19.17 14.67
N ARG A 349 8.28 20.20 15.51
CA ARG A 349 7.23 21.23 15.64
C ARG A 349 6.99 21.95 14.31
N ALA A 350 8.07 22.40 13.66
CA ALA A 350 8.00 23.07 12.36
C ALA A 350 7.36 22.19 11.26
N LYS A 351 7.67 20.89 11.24
CA LYS A 351 7.06 19.94 10.28
C LYS A 351 5.61 19.57 10.62
N ALA A 352 5.27 19.54 11.90
CA ALA A 352 4.00 18.99 12.39
C ALA A 352 2.82 19.96 12.24
N ALA A 353 3.04 21.25 12.53
CA ALA A 353 1.96 22.24 12.63
C ALA A 353 2.08 23.38 11.60
N THR A 354 0.94 23.94 11.23
CA THR A 354 0.83 25.19 10.48
C THR A 354 0.39 26.33 11.39
N TYR A 355 0.62 27.57 10.98
CA TYR A 355 0.22 28.78 11.71
C TYR A 355 -1.28 29.12 11.60
N HIS A 356 -2.12 28.10 11.43
CA HIS A 356 -3.58 28.26 11.28
C HIS A 356 -4.33 27.58 12.41
N VAL A 357 -5.48 28.15 12.77
CA VAL A 357 -6.41 27.56 13.73
C VAL A 357 -7.69 27.12 13.03
N SER A 358 -8.24 25.98 13.45
CA SER A 358 -9.42 25.38 12.82
C SER A 358 -10.66 25.38 13.69
N LEU A 359 -10.51 25.28 15.00
CA LEU A 359 -11.59 25.06 15.95
C LEU A 359 -12.10 26.38 16.53
N LEU A 360 -13.41 26.43 16.73
CA LEU A 360 -14.06 27.48 17.50
C LEU A 360 -13.52 27.51 18.94
N PRO A 361 -13.52 28.68 19.60
CA PRO A 361 -13.23 28.78 21.03
C PRO A 361 -14.08 27.82 21.86
N ASP A 362 -15.39 27.78 21.58
CA ASP A 362 -16.29 26.72 22.05
C ASP A 362 -16.54 25.71 20.93
N VAL A 363 -15.96 24.53 21.08
CA VAL A 363 -16.11 23.43 20.11
C VAL A 363 -17.55 22.92 20.03
N GLU A 364 -18.36 23.06 21.09
CA GLU A 364 -19.74 22.57 21.09
C GLU A 364 -20.65 23.37 20.14
N GLU A 365 -20.25 24.59 19.78
CA GLU A 365 -20.92 25.39 18.75
C GLU A 365 -20.60 24.92 17.31
N SER A 366 -19.68 23.97 17.15
CA SER A 366 -19.35 23.42 15.83
C SER A 366 -20.58 22.77 15.19
N PHE A 367 -20.74 22.98 13.89
CA PHE A 367 -21.85 22.51 13.06
C PHE A 367 -23.22 23.09 13.45
N THR A 368 -23.25 24.25 14.09
CA THR A 368 -24.47 25.02 14.40
C THR A 368 -24.71 26.18 13.44
N ARG A 369 -23.71 26.56 12.63
CA ARG A 369 -23.68 27.76 11.80
C ARG A 369 -23.77 29.07 12.61
N CYS A 370 -23.12 29.12 13.76
CA CYS A 370 -22.90 30.38 14.47
C CYS A 370 -22.12 31.39 13.59
N PRO A 371 -22.23 32.70 13.84
CA PRO A 371 -21.57 33.73 13.03
C PRO A 371 -20.07 33.48 12.83
N GLU A 372 -19.38 33.05 13.88
CA GLU A 372 -17.94 32.77 13.94
C GLU A 372 -17.58 31.56 13.08
N GLU A 373 -18.45 30.55 13.00
CA GLU A 373 -18.28 29.41 12.09
C GLU A 373 -18.31 29.85 10.61
N LEU A 374 -19.05 30.91 10.29
CA LEU A 374 -19.21 31.42 8.94
C LEU A 374 -18.11 32.40 8.52
N TYR A 375 -17.17 32.73 9.41
CA TYR A 375 -16.02 33.56 9.05
C TYR A 375 -15.17 32.90 7.96
N SER A 376 -14.60 33.74 7.08
CA SER A 376 -13.51 33.32 6.21
C SER A 376 -12.32 32.89 7.07
N ASP A 377 -11.53 31.93 6.60
CA ASP A 377 -10.42 31.39 7.38
C ASP A 377 -9.40 32.49 7.77
N ALA A 378 -9.13 33.46 6.88
CA ALA A 378 -8.27 34.62 7.21
C ALA A 378 -8.84 35.52 8.32
N ARG A 379 -10.16 35.74 8.35
CA ARG A 379 -10.79 36.51 9.43
C ARG A 379 -10.77 35.71 10.73
N PHE A 380 -11.02 34.41 10.62
CA PHE A 380 -11.03 33.49 11.76
C PHE A 380 -9.66 33.45 12.45
N ASP A 381 -8.58 33.32 11.68
CA ASP A 381 -7.20 33.35 12.18
C ASP A 381 -6.86 34.72 12.81
N ALA A 382 -7.31 35.83 12.21
CA ALA A 382 -7.06 37.15 12.77
C ALA A 382 -7.76 37.36 14.13
N GLU A 383 -8.95 36.77 14.32
CA GLU A 383 -9.77 36.95 15.52
C GLU A 383 -9.39 35.98 16.63
N PHE A 384 -9.14 34.71 16.32
CA PHE A 384 -8.90 33.65 17.30
C PHE A 384 -7.48 33.07 17.28
N GLY A 385 -6.73 33.31 16.21
CA GLY A 385 -5.41 32.70 16.02
C GLY A 385 -4.39 33.19 17.04
N VAL A 386 -4.35 34.49 17.34
CA VAL A 386 -3.31 35.07 18.22
C VAL A 386 -3.35 34.46 19.63
N GLU A 387 -4.52 34.43 20.26
CA GLU A 387 -4.68 33.89 21.61
C GLU A 387 -4.40 32.38 21.65
N ARG A 388 -4.86 31.65 20.63
CA ARG A 388 -4.65 30.21 20.56
C ARG A 388 -3.19 29.86 20.30
N MET A 389 -2.53 30.55 19.37
CA MET A 389 -1.12 30.34 19.04
C MET A 389 -0.18 30.67 20.20
N ALA A 390 -0.56 31.59 21.09
CA ALA A 390 0.25 31.92 22.27
C ALA A 390 0.47 30.74 23.24
N GLN A 391 -0.28 29.64 23.09
CA GLN A 391 -0.12 28.41 23.87
C GLN A 391 0.96 27.49 23.32
N TYR A 392 1.45 27.76 22.10
CA TYR A 392 2.35 26.89 21.37
C TYR A 392 3.68 27.61 21.10
N ASP A 393 4.77 26.93 21.39
CA ASP A 393 6.11 27.39 21.04
C ASP A 393 6.33 27.09 19.55
N MET A 394 5.79 27.95 18.68
CA MET A 394 6.00 27.84 17.24
C MET A 394 7.44 28.23 16.88
N ILE A 395 7.99 27.58 15.87
CA ILE A 395 9.35 27.81 15.37
C ILE A 395 9.24 28.14 13.89
N ASP A 396 9.87 29.24 13.48
CA ASP A 396 9.89 29.63 12.09
C ASP A 396 10.99 28.86 11.34
N ASP A 397 10.84 28.62 10.03
CA ASP A 397 11.86 27.90 9.25
C ASP A 397 13.22 28.63 9.28
N VAL A 398 13.19 29.93 9.53
CA VAL A 398 14.36 30.80 9.70
C VAL A 398 15.15 30.46 10.97
N ASP A 399 14.50 29.98 12.03
CA ASP A 399 15.13 29.62 13.31
C ASP A 399 15.87 28.28 13.26
N LEU A 400 15.66 27.49 12.20
CA LEU A 400 16.32 26.19 11.97
C LEU A 400 17.56 26.29 11.07
N MET A 401 17.92 27.48 10.58
CA MET A 401 19.15 27.70 9.81
C MET A 401 20.40 27.57 10.70
N TYR A 402 20.99 26.37 10.75
CA TYR A 402 22.41 26.20 11.05
C TYR A 402 23.21 26.22 9.74
N PRO A 403 24.44 26.79 9.72
CA PRO A 403 25.28 26.81 8.54
C PRO A 403 25.54 25.38 8.05
N ALA A 404 25.37 25.17 6.74
CA ALA A 404 25.41 23.88 6.08
C ALA A 404 26.65 23.06 6.49
N GLU A 405 26.43 22.01 7.28
CA GLU A 405 27.31 20.85 7.31
C GLU A 405 26.56 19.71 6.61
N ASP A 406 27.22 19.14 5.60
CA ASP A 406 26.71 18.10 4.71
C ASP A 406 26.17 16.88 5.49
N GLU A 407 24.86 16.87 5.74
CA GLU A 407 24.19 15.72 6.35
C GLU A 407 23.73 14.76 5.25
N GLU A 408 24.51 13.69 5.03
CA GLU A 408 24.16 12.55 4.19
C GLU A 408 22.76 12.00 4.54
N GLY A 409 21.82 12.16 3.60
CA GLY A 409 20.42 11.82 3.77
C GLY A 409 20.16 10.33 4.01
N ALA A 410 19.76 9.99 5.23
CA ALA A 410 19.41 8.63 5.63
C ALA A 410 17.98 8.47 6.17
N TYR A 411 16.99 9.27 5.75
CA TYR A 411 15.58 9.00 6.07
C TYR A 411 14.68 9.42 4.90
N GLY A 412 14.52 8.52 3.94
CA GLY A 412 13.51 8.67 2.88
C GLY A 412 12.13 8.79 3.50
N GLU A 413 11.44 9.87 3.15
CA GLU A 413 10.03 10.08 3.44
C GLU A 413 9.21 8.91 2.92
N GLU A 414 8.81 8.00 3.81
CA GLU A 414 7.60 7.20 3.60
C GLU A 414 6.39 8.10 3.89
N GLU A 415 6.19 9.14 3.06
CA GLU A 415 4.83 9.44 2.68
C GLU A 415 4.31 8.17 2.01
N GLY A 416 3.38 7.49 2.69
CA GLY A 416 2.75 6.31 2.16
C GLY A 416 2.17 6.62 0.79
N ALA A 417 2.91 6.25 -0.24
CA ALA A 417 2.38 5.94 -1.54
C ALA A 417 1.50 4.69 -1.35
N TYR A 418 0.32 4.91 -0.78
CA TYR A 418 -0.85 4.08 -1.01
C TYR A 418 -1.33 4.36 -2.45
N GLU A 419 -0.41 4.40 -3.43
CA GLU A 419 -0.78 4.22 -4.83
C GLU A 419 -1.31 2.79 -4.90
N GLU A 420 -2.63 2.67 -5.00
CA GLU A 420 -3.41 1.59 -5.62
C GLU A 420 -2.58 0.41 -6.20
N GLU A 421 -1.92 -0.37 -5.35
CA GLU A 421 -1.47 -1.74 -5.63
C GLU A 421 -2.26 -2.76 -4.79
N HIS A 422 -3.43 -2.35 -4.29
CA HIS A 422 -4.50 -3.29 -4.01
C HIS A 422 -5.19 -3.58 -5.34
N ALA A 423 -4.86 -4.72 -5.96
CA ALA A 423 -5.78 -5.35 -6.88
C ALA A 423 -7.17 -5.32 -6.21
N HIS A 424 -8.15 -4.72 -6.89
CA HIS A 424 -9.54 -4.75 -6.47
C HIS A 424 -9.97 -6.22 -6.37
N GLU A 425 -9.85 -6.79 -5.17
CA GLU A 425 -10.46 -8.06 -4.77
C GLU A 425 -11.69 -7.74 -3.90
N ASP A 426 -12.58 -6.88 -4.39
CA ASP A 426 -13.90 -6.70 -3.80
C ASP A 426 -14.92 -7.53 -4.59
N GLY A 427 -15.50 -8.50 -3.90
CA GLY A 427 -16.53 -9.39 -4.40
C GLY A 427 -16.93 -10.35 -3.28
N ASP A 428 -17.33 -9.80 -2.14
CA ASP A 428 -18.05 -10.53 -1.09
C ASP A 428 -19.40 -10.92 -1.69
N GLY A 429 -19.45 -12.15 -2.23
CA GLY A 429 -20.67 -12.74 -2.74
C GLY A 429 -21.53 -13.16 -1.57
N ASP A 430 -22.70 -12.54 -1.47
CA ASP A 430 -23.79 -12.92 -0.58
C ASP A 430 -23.88 -14.44 -0.42
N VAL A 431 -23.72 -14.89 0.82
CA VAL A 431 -24.17 -16.21 1.24
C VAL A 431 -25.70 -16.12 1.30
N VAL A 432 -26.36 -16.39 0.18
CA VAL A 432 -27.76 -16.82 0.20
C VAL A 432 -27.75 -18.25 0.71
N VAL A 433 -28.08 -18.41 1.99
CA VAL A 433 -28.45 -19.71 2.55
C VAL A 433 -29.91 -19.94 2.16
N ASP A 434 -30.15 -20.96 1.35
CA ASP A 434 -31.45 -21.64 1.29
C ASP A 434 -31.67 -22.46 2.56
#